data_AF-A0ABD5X7A7-F1
#
_entry.id   AF-A0ABD5X7A7-F1
#
_cell.length_a   1.000
_cell.length_b   1.000
_cell.length_c   1.000
_cell.angle_alpha   90.00
_cell.angle_beta   90.00
_cell.angle_gamma   90.00
#
_symmetry.space_group_name_H-M   'P 1'
#
loop_
_entity.id
_entity.type
_entity.pdbx_description
1 polymer ?
#
loop_
_entity_poly.entity_id
_entity_poly.type
_entity_poly.pdbx_seq_one_letter_code
_entity_poly.pdbx_strand_id
1 'polypeptide(L)'
;MVRNTNVDEQTERAQLNSIADHWTEQGKYPGGISMSDVQELGQVLRSQVEEHLESLAADTTFTRREAEVWVLLETVDEDNYFLTEDAATLILSTPGAGFSGGWNNDEQLKMCIPATSEEVQEHYAAAKQKVEQAKEILGAVTFPNREDALSSPKMVWLDSQTAHQLQSRCQSNEDTLNDVTTRLLNETETRRSLEDFARDYLDARAQDNVAQLAIQRQSLETGALHITAHTAAHEELPDIVTETDAITYHDHRYDLHFDEDPSGPHENHRITLYASDTITGMDGVPLKEGLSAADDHMRDVLEREKPLPTRQID
;
A
#
# COMPACT_ATOMS: atom_id res chain seq x y z
N MET A 1 -11.11 -31.82 32.42
CA MET A 1 -10.76 -32.67 31.26
C MET A 1 -9.70 -31.91 30.50
N VAL A 2 -8.43 -32.27 30.72
CA VAL A 2 -7.26 -31.54 30.21
C VAL A 2 -7.13 -31.87 28.73
N ARG A 3 -7.26 -30.87 27.85
CA ARG A 3 -6.82 -31.02 26.46
C ARG A 3 -5.31 -30.80 26.46
N ASN A 4 -4.55 -31.89 26.42
CA ASN A 4 -3.21 -31.88 25.87
C ASN A 4 -3.37 -31.61 24.37
N THR A 5 -3.25 -30.36 23.95
CA THR A 5 -2.87 -30.03 22.58
C THR A 5 -1.37 -30.25 22.47
N ASN A 6 -0.96 -31.16 21.58
CA ASN A 6 0.45 -31.33 21.22
C ASN A 6 0.98 -29.98 20.74
N VAL A 7 2.00 -29.47 21.41
CA VAL A 7 2.69 -28.22 21.05
C VAL A 7 3.39 -28.35 19.67
N ASP A 8 3.74 -29.58 19.27
CA ASP A 8 4.47 -29.89 18.03
C ASP A 8 3.67 -29.70 16.72
N GLU A 9 2.37 -29.39 16.76
CA GLU A 9 1.53 -29.18 15.57
C GLU A 9 0.96 -27.75 15.46
N GLN A 10 1.38 -26.83 16.32
CA GLN A 10 0.92 -25.43 16.31
C GLN A 10 1.94 -24.53 15.60
N THR A 11 1.46 -23.54 14.85
CA THR A 11 2.32 -22.49 14.29
C THR A 11 3.06 -21.72 15.38
N GLU A 12 4.15 -21.06 15.04
CA GLU A 12 4.97 -20.31 16.00
C GLU A 12 4.14 -19.23 16.70
N ARG A 13 3.21 -18.58 16.00
CA ARG A 13 2.29 -17.59 16.56
C ARG A 13 1.33 -18.20 17.57
N ALA A 14 0.73 -19.36 17.25
CA ALA A 14 -0.17 -20.06 18.16
C ALA A 14 0.56 -20.54 19.42
N GLN A 15 1.79 -21.05 19.28
CA GLN A 15 2.64 -21.43 20.42
C GLN A 15 2.98 -20.22 21.29
N LEU A 16 3.39 -19.10 20.69
CA LEU A 16 3.73 -17.87 21.41
C LEU A 16 2.53 -17.26 22.14
N ASN A 17 1.34 -17.28 21.53
CA ASN A 17 0.11 -16.88 22.20
C ASN A 17 -0.15 -17.74 23.44
N SER A 18 -0.04 -19.07 23.32
CA SER A 18 -0.24 -19.96 24.48
C SER A 18 0.80 -19.76 25.57
N ILE A 19 2.06 -19.46 25.22
CA ILE A 19 3.13 -19.18 26.19
C ILE A 19 2.84 -17.85 26.89
N ALA A 20 2.45 -16.83 26.13
CA ALA A 20 2.12 -15.51 26.65
C ALA A 20 0.93 -15.54 27.60
N ASP A 21 -0.16 -16.23 27.25
CA ASP A 21 -1.32 -16.40 28.12
C ASP A 21 -0.91 -17.01 29.48
N HIS A 22 -0.10 -18.07 29.46
CA HIS A 22 0.39 -18.69 30.68
C HIS A 22 1.32 -17.77 31.48
N TRP A 23 2.19 -17.03 30.79
CA TRP A 23 3.12 -16.09 31.42
C TRP A 23 2.37 -14.93 32.08
N THR A 24 1.38 -14.34 31.41
CA THR A 24 0.53 -13.27 31.96
C THR A 24 -0.24 -13.75 33.18
N GLU A 25 -0.77 -14.98 33.16
CA GLU A 25 -1.54 -15.54 34.28
C GLU A 25 -0.67 -15.97 35.48
N GLN A 26 0.51 -16.55 35.23
CA GLN A 26 1.30 -17.28 36.25
C GLN A 26 2.64 -16.62 36.57
N GLY A 27 3.08 -15.62 35.79
CA GLY A 27 4.37 -14.94 35.93
C GLY A 27 5.58 -15.84 35.69
N LYS A 28 5.40 -16.98 35.00
CA LYS A 28 6.44 -17.98 34.71
C LYS A 28 6.14 -18.70 33.41
N TYR A 29 7.16 -19.29 32.79
CA TYR A 29 6.99 -20.08 31.57
C TYR A 29 6.21 -21.38 31.85
N PRO A 30 5.45 -21.89 30.85
CA PRO A 30 4.89 -23.24 30.89
C PRO A 30 5.95 -24.30 31.18
N GLY A 31 5.54 -25.42 31.77
CA GLY A 31 6.46 -26.52 32.10
C GLY A 31 7.15 -27.08 30.85
N GLY A 32 8.49 -27.11 30.86
CA GLY A 32 9.29 -27.57 29.73
C GLY A 32 9.65 -26.49 28.70
N ILE A 33 9.12 -25.28 28.86
CA ILE A 33 9.46 -24.11 28.04
C ILE A 33 10.39 -23.19 28.83
N SER A 34 11.41 -22.68 28.14
CA SER A 34 12.43 -21.78 28.63
C SER A 34 12.46 -20.49 27.81
N MET A 35 13.20 -19.50 28.31
CA MET A 35 13.44 -18.26 27.57
C MET A 35 14.13 -18.52 26.21
N SER A 36 14.97 -19.56 26.10
CA SER A 36 15.63 -19.93 24.86
C SER A 36 14.64 -20.36 23.79
N ASP A 37 13.55 -21.03 24.18
CA ASP A 37 12.52 -21.48 23.25
C ASP A 37 11.73 -20.26 22.72
N VAL A 38 11.48 -19.27 23.57
CA VAL A 38 10.85 -18.00 23.15
C VAL A 38 11.78 -17.19 22.23
N GLN A 39 13.09 -17.22 22.47
CA GLN A 39 14.08 -16.61 21.58
C GLN A 39 14.07 -17.25 20.20
N GLU A 40 14.06 -18.59 20.14
CA GLU A 40 14.04 -19.34 18.88
C GLU A 40 12.75 -19.05 18.08
N LEU A 41 11.59 -19.10 18.74
CA LEU A 41 10.30 -18.73 18.11
C LEU A 41 10.30 -17.27 17.62
N GLY A 42 10.88 -16.35 18.40
CA GLY A 42 11.04 -14.96 18.00
C GLY A 42 11.92 -14.78 16.76
N GLN A 43 13.03 -15.52 16.65
CA GLN A 43 13.92 -15.47 15.48
C GLN A 43 13.25 -16.02 14.21
N VAL A 44 12.45 -17.08 14.35
CA VAL A 44 11.66 -17.62 13.25
C VAL A 44 10.64 -16.58 12.78
N LEU A 45 9.87 -15.99 13.70
CA LEU A 45 8.93 -14.92 13.36
C LEU A 45 9.63 -13.71 12.74
N ARG A 46 10.80 -13.33 13.24
CA ARG A 46 11.61 -12.24 12.68
C ARG A 46 11.92 -12.48 11.22
N SER A 47 12.37 -13.68 10.88
CA SER A 47 12.72 -14.06 9.51
C SER A 47 11.50 -14.02 8.58
N GLN A 48 10.33 -14.45 9.08
CA GLN A 48 9.07 -14.42 8.31
C GLN A 48 8.60 -12.99 8.00
N VAL A 49 8.82 -12.05 8.92
CA VAL A 49 8.34 -10.66 8.78
C VAL A 49 9.44 -9.66 8.43
N GLU A 50 10.66 -10.12 8.13
CA GLU A 50 11.83 -9.23 7.99
C GLU A 50 11.66 -8.25 6.84
N GLU A 51 11.31 -8.75 5.66
CA GLU A 51 11.07 -7.95 4.48
C GLU A 51 9.92 -6.94 4.68
N HIS A 52 8.81 -7.39 5.28
CA HIS A 52 7.69 -6.52 5.62
C HIS A 52 8.07 -5.45 6.63
N LEU A 53 8.89 -5.78 7.63
CA LEU A 53 9.35 -4.81 8.62
C LEU A 53 10.29 -3.78 8.00
N GLU A 54 11.20 -4.20 7.13
CA GLU A 54 12.13 -3.30 6.43
C GLU A 54 11.37 -2.35 5.51
N SER A 55 10.41 -2.87 4.74
CA SER A 55 9.52 -2.02 3.92
C SER A 55 8.71 -1.06 4.80
N LEU A 56 8.09 -1.51 5.90
CA LEU A 56 7.32 -0.61 6.76
C LEU A 56 8.20 0.49 7.38
N ALA A 57 9.40 0.16 7.82
CA ALA A 57 10.31 1.12 8.44
C ALA A 57 10.95 2.10 7.44
N ALA A 58 11.20 1.66 6.21
CA ALA A 58 11.79 2.49 5.16
C ALA A 58 10.72 3.34 4.46
N ASP A 59 9.56 2.75 4.21
CA ASP A 59 8.59 3.34 3.31
C ASP A 59 7.59 4.22 4.07
N THR A 60 7.25 3.92 5.33
CA THR A 60 6.21 4.65 6.09
C THR A 60 6.75 5.65 7.11
N THR A 61 5.85 6.44 7.73
CA THR A 61 6.20 7.33 8.86
C THR A 61 6.27 6.61 10.21
N PHE A 62 6.29 5.27 10.20
CA PHE A 62 6.44 4.48 11.41
C PHE A 62 7.83 4.65 12.01
N THR A 63 7.89 4.76 13.32
CA THR A 63 9.13 4.49 14.03
C THR A 63 9.46 3.00 13.94
N ARG A 64 10.72 2.63 14.15
CA ARG A 64 11.12 1.21 14.17
C ARG A 64 10.23 0.39 15.11
N ARG A 65 9.88 0.93 16.28
CA ARG A 65 9.08 0.21 17.28
C ARG A 65 7.61 0.08 16.88
N GLU A 66 7.04 1.10 16.28
CA GLU A 66 5.69 1.03 15.69
C GLU A 66 5.64 -0.01 14.57
N ALA A 67 6.65 -0.07 13.71
CA ALA A 67 6.73 -1.05 12.63
C ALA A 67 6.87 -2.49 13.17
N GLU A 68 7.71 -2.69 14.20
CA GLU A 68 7.87 -4.00 14.87
C GLU A 68 6.56 -4.49 15.46
N VAL A 69 5.86 -3.63 16.20
CA VAL A 69 4.57 -3.97 16.82
C VAL A 69 3.51 -4.21 15.75
N TRP A 70 3.44 -3.36 14.72
CA TRP A 70 2.46 -3.49 13.64
C TRP A 70 2.62 -4.81 12.89
N VAL A 71 3.83 -5.16 12.44
CA VAL A 71 4.06 -6.38 11.66
C VAL A 71 3.82 -7.64 12.51
N LEU A 72 4.12 -7.58 13.82
CA LEU A 72 3.83 -8.68 14.72
C LEU A 72 2.32 -8.91 14.89
N LEU A 73 1.52 -7.85 14.99
CA LEU A 73 0.09 -7.96 15.28
C LEU A 73 -0.80 -8.07 14.03
N GLU A 74 -0.38 -7.54 12.87
CA GLU A 74 -1.22 -7.47 11.66
C GLU A 74 -0.83 -8.50 10.58
N THR A 75 0.35 -9.14 10.67
CA THR A 75 0.70 -10.25 9.79
C THR A 75 0.10 -11.55 10.31
N VAL A 76 -0.50 -12.34 9.42
CA VAL A 76 -1.01 -13.68 9.71
C VAL A 76 -0.01 -14.75 9.26
N ASP A 77 -0.02 -15.91 9.91
CA ASP A 77 0.64 -17.10 9.38
C ASP A 77 -0.22 -17.86 8.36
N GLU A 78 0.31 -18.95 7.82
CA GLU A 78 -0.35 -19.83 6.85
C GLU A 78 -1.68 -20.40 7.35
N ASP A 79 -1.84 -20.53 8.68
CA ASP A 79 -3.05 -21.02 9.33
C ASP A 79 -4.00 -19.89 9.81
N ASN A 80 -3.74 -18.64 9.39
CA ASN A 80 -4.50 -17.43 9.73
C ASN A 80 -4.51 -17.08 11.23
N TYR A 81 -3.47 -17.41 11.98
CA TYR A 81 -3.31 -16.96 13.37
C TYR A 81 -2.62 -15.59 13.45
N PHE A 82 -3.24 -14.70 14.23
CA PHE A 82 -2.64 -13.44 14.64
C PHE A 82 -1.88 -13.62 15.96
N LEU A 83 -0.84 -12.82 16.15
CA LEU A 83 -0.17 -12.73 17.45
C LEU A 83 -0.99 -11.81 18.37
N THR A 84 -1.07 -12.14 19.65
CA THR A 84 -1.69 -11.26 20.66
C THR A 84 -0.73 -10.16 21.11
N GLU A 85 -1.26 -9.08 21.69
CA GLU A 85 -0.45 -8.01 22.31
C GLU A 85 0.46 -8.54 23.42
N ASP A 86 -0.01 -9.51 24.20
CA ASP A 86 0.77 -10.16 25.27
C ASP A 86 1.93 -10.96 24.69
N ALA A 87 1.70 -11.69 23.59
CA ALA A 87 2.76 -12.43 22.90
C ALA A 87 3.75 -11.50 22.19
N ALA A 88 3.27 -10.40 21.59
CA ALA A 88 4.15 -9.36 21.06
C ALA A 88 5.00 -8.75 22.18
N THR A 89 4.41 -8.44 23.34
CA THR A 89 5.12 -7.94 24.52
C THR A 89 6.18 -8.93 24.99
N LEU A 90 5.83 -10.21 25.07
CA LEU A 90 6.75 -11.27 25.47
C LEU A 90 7.98 -11.33 24.54
N ILE A 91 7.77 -11.33 23.22
CA ILE A 91 8.86 -11.34 22.22
C ILE A 91 9.71 -10.08 22.32
N LEU A 92 9.07 -8.91 22.33
CA LEU A 92 9.73 -7.61 22.34
C LEU A 92 10.47 -7.32 23.66
N SER A 93 10.15 -8.09 24.71
CA SER A 93 10.82 -8.09 26.02
C SER A 93 11.87 -9.18 26.17
N THR A 94 11.98 -10.11 25.22
CA THR A 94 12.91 -11.23 25.28
C THR A 94 14.20 -10.86 24.53
N PRO A 95 15.31 -10.61 25.24
CA PRO A 95 16.61 -10.37 24.61
C PRO A 95 16.95 -11.47 23.60
N GLY A 96 17.42 -11.10 22.41
CA GLY A 96 17.85 -12.07 21.39
C GLY A 96 16.72 -12.69 20.54
N ALA A 97 15.47 -12.33 20.77
CA ALA A 97 14.32 -12.74 19.94
C ALA A 97 14.28 -12.05 18.56
N GLY A 98 15.30 -11.26 18.20
CA GLY A 98 15.40 -10.59 16.89
C GLY A 98 14.62 -9.28 16.77
N PHE A 99 13.76 -8.97 17.74
CA PHE A 99 13.04 -7.70 17.84
C PHE A 99 13.57 -6.92 19.03
N SER A 100 13.86 -5.63 18.84
CA SER A 100 14.91 -4.87 19.53
C SER A 100 16.33 -5.27 19.09
N GLY A 101 16.96 -4.36 18.35
CA GLY A 101 18.36 -3.96 18.56
C GLY A 101 19.51 -4.93 18.31
N GLY A 102 19.45 -5.89 17.37
CA GLY A 102 20.66 -6.55 16.79
C GLY A 102 21.77 -6.91 17.79
N TRP A 103 21.39 -7.44 18.95
CA TRP A 103 22.28 -7.56 20.10
C TRP A 103 23.13 -8.82 19.96
N ASN A 104 24.39 -8.65 19.59
CA ASN A 104 25.27 -9.76 19.26
C ASN A 104 26.25 -10.11 20.41
N ASN A 105 26.14 -9.44 21.57
CA ASN A 105 27.01 -9.70 22.71
C ASN A 105 26.33 -9.53 24.10
N ASP A 106 26.92 -10.18 25.10
CA ASP A 106 26.41 -10.25 26.49
C ASP A 106 26.31 -8.91 27.22
N GLU A 107 27.03 -7.87 26.79
CA GLU A 107 26.93 -6.53 27.39
C GLU A 107 25.74 -5.74 26.83
N GLN A 108 25.45 -5.95 25.55
CA GLN A 108 24.31 -5.40 24.83
C GLN A 108 22.97 -5.98 25.33
N LEU A 109 22.91 -7.29 25.55
CA LEU A 109 21.74 -7.98 26.11
C LEU A 109 21.38 -7.49 27.53
N LYS A 110 22.34 -6.94 28.29
CA LYS A 110 22.10 -6.36 29.63
C LYS A 110 21.51 -4.96 29.61
N MET A 111 21.54 -4.27 28.46
CA MET A 111 20.93 -2.95 28.28
C MET A 111 19.53 -3.01 27.65
N CYS A 112 19.00 -4.21 27.40
CA CYS A 112 17.61 -4.40 26.99
C CYS A 112 16.68 -3.78 28.05
N ILE A 113 15.99 -2.71 27.66
CA ILE A 113 14.80 -2.25 28.36
C ILE A 113 13.67 -3.13 27.83
N PRO A 114 13.12 -4.05 28.63
CA PRO A 114 12.04 -4.93 28.18
C PRO A 114 10.83 -4.08 27.82
N ALA A 115 10.13 -4.45 26.74
CA ALA A 115 8.90 -3.80 26.35
C ALA A 115 7.86 -3.97 27.47
N THR A 116 7.17 -2.90 27.81
CA THR A 116 5.97 -3.05 28.64
C THR A 116 4.76 -3.29 27.77
N SER A 117 3.73 -3.93 28.34
CA SER A 117 2.43 -4.09 27.66
C SER A 117 1.85 -2.72 27.27
N GLU A 118 2.03 -1.70 28.13
CA GLU A 118 1.62 -0.32 27.86
C GLU A 118 2.34 0.25 26.64
N GLU A 119 3.66 0.10 26.53
CA GLU A 119 4.43 0.55 25.35
C GLU A 119 3.97 -0.15 24.06
N VAL A 120 3.72 -1.46 24.10
CA VAL A 120 3.22 -2.20 22.93
C VAL A 120 1.86 -1.67 22.50
N GLN A 121 0.95 -1.43 23.44
CA GLN A 121 -0.37 -0.86 23.17
C GLN A 121 -0.29 0.56 22.59
N GLU A 122 0.54 1.42 23.18
CA GLU A 122 0.74 2.79 22.69
C GLU A 122 1.31 2.80 21.26
N HIS A 123 2.32 1.98 20.99
CA HIS A 123 2.91 1.89 19.65
C HIS A 123 1.94 1.29 18.63
N TYR A 124 1.17 0.26 19.01
CA TYR A 124 0.13 -0.30 18.13
C TYR A 124 -0.95 0.74 17.81
N ALA A 125 -1.43 1.47 18.82
CA ALA A 125 -2.43 2.51 18.64
C ALA A 125 -1.94 3.65 17.74
N ALA A 126 -0.68 4.08 17.93
CA ALA A 126 -0.06 5.11 17.08
C ALA A 126 0.11 4.64 15.62
N ALA A 127 0.59 3.40 15.41
CA ALA A 127 0.72 2.81 14.09
C ALA A 127 -0.65 2.71 13.38
N LYS A 128 -1.67 2.23 14.11
CA LYS A 128 -3.04 2.13 13.62
C LYS A 128 -3.61 3.49 13.23
N GLN A 129 -3.41 4.51 14.06
CA GLN A 129 -3.86 5.86 13.75
C GLN A 129 -3.20 6.40 12.47
N LYS A 130 -1.89 6.20 12.30
CA LYS A 130 -1.17 6.61 11.08
C LYS A 130 -1.70 5.89 9.84
N VAL A 131 -2.02 4.60 9.95
CA VAL A 131 -2.61 3.82 8.85
C VAL A 131 -4.01 4.31 8.51
N GLU A 132 -4.85 4.57 9.50
CA GLU A 132 -6.20 5.11 9.24
C GLU A 132 -6.13 6.51 8.62
N GLN A 133 -5.23 7.38 9.09
CA GLN A 133 -4.98 8.68 8.46
C GLN A 133 -4.49 8.55 7.03
N ALA A 134 -3.57 7.62 6.75
CA ALA A 134 -3.09 7.37 5.40
C ALA A 134 -4.22 6.86 4.49
N LYS A 135 -5.07 5.96 4.98
CA LYS A 135 -6.27 5.49 4.26
C LYS A 135 -7.27 6.61 4.02
N GLU A 136 -7.47 7.51 4.97
CA GLU A 136 -8.35 8.67 4.84
C GLU A 136 -7.81 9.66 3.80
N ILE A 137 -6.51 9.97 3.84
CA ILE A 137 -5.84 10.83 2.85
C ILE A 137 -5.92 10.19 1.47
N LEU A 138 -5.55 8.92 1.33
CA LEU A 138 -5.66 8.19 0.07
C LEU A 138 -7.12 8.14 -0.41
N GLY A 139 -8.07 7.88 0.48
CA GLY A 139 -9.49 7.87 0.17
C GLY A 139 -10.00 9.23 -0.32
N ALA A 140 -9.60 10.33 0.34
CA ALA A 140 -9.98 11.68 -0.03
C ALA A 140 -9.37 12.14 -1.36
N VAL A 141 -8.13 11.73 -1.62
CA VAL A 141 -7.39 12.05 -2.84
C VAL A 141 -7.90 11.22 -4.03
N THR A 142 -8.19 9.93 -3.81
CA THR A 142 -8.54 9.01 -4.90
C THR A 142 -10.05 8.95 -5.20
N PHE A 143 -10.90 9.17 -4.19
CA PHE A 143 -12.36 9.24 -4.33
C PHE A 143 -12.91 10.36 -3.45
N PRO A 144 -12.74 11.63 -3.85
CA PRO A 144 -13.28 12.74 -3.07
C PRO A 144 -14.78 12.52 -2.83
N ASN A 145 -15.16 12.43 -1.56
CA ASN A 145 -16.53 12.20 -1.06
C ASN A 145 -17.09 10.77 -1.25
N ARG A 146 -16.28 9.73 -1.03
CA ARG A 146 -16.74 8.32 -1.00
C ARG A 146 -17.95 8.08 -0.09
N GLU A 147 -18.02 8.75 1.06
CA GLU A 147 -19.15 8.63 1.98
C GLU A 147 -20.43 9.26 1.42
N ASP A 148 -20.35 10.36 0.67
CA ASP A 148 -21.51 10.99 0.03
C ASP A 148 -22.14 10.07 -1.03
N ALA A 149 -21.31 9.33 -1.77
CA ALA A 149 -21.78 8.39 -2.79
C ALA A 149 -22.61 7.24 -2.21
N LEU A 150 -22.30 6.80 -0.98
CA LEU A 150 -22.99 5.70 -0.29
C LEU A 150 -24.13 6.19 0.63
N SER A 151 -23.95 7.33 1.28
CA SER A 151 -24.89 7.85 2.29
C SER A 151 -25.94 8.81 1.72
N SER A 152 -25.63 9.49 0.61
CA SER A 152 -26.48 10.49 -0.03
C SER A 152 -26.46 10.34 -1.56
N PRO A 153 -27.05 9.25 -2.11
CA PRO A 153 -27.11 9.06 -3.55
C PRO A 153 -27.74 10.29 -4.20
N LYS A 154 -26.99 10.96 -5.08
CA LYS A 154 -27.48 12.11 -5.83
C LYS A 154 -28.47 11.61 -6.88
N MET A 155 -29.77 11.75 -6.60
CA MET A 155 -30.79 11.58 -7.63
C MET A 155 -30.64 12.69 -8.68
N VAL A 156 -30.18 12.33 -9.86
CA VAL A 156 -30.15 13.21 -11.03
C VAL A 156 -31.45 13.02 -11.79
N TRP A 157 -32.32 14.05 -11.77
CA TRP A 157 -33.49 14.09 -12.63
C TRP A 157 -33.10 14.66 -13.98
N LEU A 158 -33.22 13.84 -15.03
CA LEU A 158 -33.08 14.28 -16.40
C LEU A 158 -34.40 14.92 -16.85
N ASP A 159 -34.32 16.08 -17.48
CA ASP A 159 -35.49 16.65 -18.14
C ASP A 159 -35.92 15.78 -19.34
N SER A 160 -37.17 15.99 -19.81
CA SER A 160 -37.74 15.18 -20.88
C SER A 160 -36.99 15.26 -22.20
N GLN A 161 -36.33 16.40 -22.49
CA GLN A 161 -35.54 16.56 -23.71
C GLN A 161 -34.23 15.77 -23.60
N THR A 162 -33.53 15.85 -22.48
CA THR A 162 -32.29 15.08 -22.22
C THR A 162 -32.56 13.58 -22.25
N ALA A 163 -33.66 13.12 -21.63
CA ALA A 163 -34.07 11.72 -21.68
C ALA A 163 -34.39 11.26 -23.11
N HIS A 164 -35.10 12.07 -23.90
CA HIS A 164 -35.38 11.77 -25.31
C HIS A 164 -34.11 11.71 -26.16
N GLN A 165 -33.16 12.63 -25.95
CA GLN A 165 -31.88 12.63 -26.66
C GLN A 165 -31.07 11.36 -26.37
N LEU A 166 -30.95 10.95 -25.11
CA LEU A 166 -30.29 9.69 -24.74
C LEU A 166 -31.02 8.49 -25.34
N GLN A 167 -32.35 8.41 -25.24
CA GLN A 167 -33.13 7.32 -25.86
C GLN A 167 -32.92 7.24 -27.37
N SER A 168 -32.84 8.38 -28.06
CA SER A 168 -32.60 8.41 -29.51
C SER A 168 -31.21 7.91 -29.91
N ARG A 169 -30.26 7.89 -28.97
CA ARG A 169 -28.89 7.39 -29.17
C ARG A 169 -28.71 5.95 -28.70
N CYS A 170 -29.76 5.30 -28.20
CA CYS A 170 -29.74 3.93 -27.72
C CYS A 170 -29.41 2.96 -28.87
N GLN A 171 -28.44 2.07 -28.64
CA GLN A 171 -28.07 1.00 -29.54
C GLN A 171 -28.87 -0.28 -29.23
N SER A 172 -28.91 -1.23 -30.16
CA SER A 172 -29.75 -2.44 -30.06
C SER A 172 -29.36 -3.43 -28.94
N ASN A 173 -28.20 -3.23 -28.31
CA ASN A 173 -27.67 -4.01 -27.19
C ASN A 173 -27.74 -3.26 -25.84
N GLU A 174 -28.38 -2.08 -25.80
CA GLU A 174 -28.49 -1.24 -24.60
C GLU A 174 -29.94 -1.29 -24.08
N ASP A 175 -30.11 -1.65 -22.80
CA ASP A 175 -31.43 -1.84 -22.18
C ASP A 175 -31.85 -0.64 -21.31
N THR A 176 -30.88 0.16 -20.85
CA THR A 176 -31.10 1.26 -19.91
C THR A 176 -30.48 2.58 -20.39
N LEU A 177 -31.04 3.71 -19.93
CA LEU A 177 -30.44 5.04 -20.13
C LEU A 177 -29.03 5.15 -19.53
N ASN A 178 -28.74 4.34 -18.50
CA ASN A 178 -27.43 4.27 -17.89
C ASN A 178 -26.40 3.62 -18.83
N ASP A 179 -26.80 2.61 -19.61
CA ASP A 179 -25.94 1.96 -20.60
C ASP A 179 -25.54 2.97 -21.70
N VAL A 180 -26.55 3.68 -22.23
CA VAL A 180 -26.32 4.74 -23.23
C VAL A 180 -25.41 5.84 -22.67
N THR A 181 -25.65 6.28 -21.44
CA THR A 181 -24.84 7.33 -20.80
C THR A 181 -23.41 6.87 -20.59
N THR A 182 -23.22 5.63 -20.13
CA THR A 182 -21.90 5.04 -19.89
C THR A 182 -21.13 4.91 -21.20
N ARG A 183 -21.76 4.41 -22.27
CA ARG A 183 -21.13 4.35 -23.59
C ARG A 183 -20.77 5.74 -24.11
N LEU A 184 -21.68 6.70 -24.05
CA LEU A 184 -21.40 8.05 -24.54
C LEU A 184 -20.26 8.71 -23.77
N LEU A 185 -20.20 8.53 -22.45
CA LEU A 185 -19.08 9.00 -21.64
C LEU A 185 -17.77 8.32 -22.05
N ASN A 186 -17.79 7.00 -22.25
CA ASN A 186 -16.62 6.25 -22.72
C ASN A 186 -16.18 6.66 -24.14
N GLU A 187 -17.11 7.03 -25.02
CA GLU A 187 -16.82 7.50 -26.39
C GLU A 187 -16.22 8.91 -26.41
N THR A 188 -16.57 9.75 -25.44
CA THR A 188 -16.05 11.12 -25.33
C THR A 188 -14.78 11.22 -24.50
N GLU A 189 -14.48 10.19 -23.69
CA GLU A 189 -13.31 10.13 -22.83
C GLU A 189 -12.04 9.90 -23.67
N THR A 190 -11.06 10.79 -23.53
CA THR A 190 -9.75 10.62 -24.15
C THR A 190 -8.91 9.69 -23.29
N ARG A 191 -8.59 8.51 -23.85
CA ARG A 191 -7.79 7.47 -23.18
C ARG A 191 -6.42 7.34 -23.82
N ARG A 192 -5.39 7.18 -23.00
CA ARG A 192 -4.02 6.88 -23.46
C ARG A 192 -3.40 5.75 -22.66
N SER A 193 -2.52 4.98 -23.29
CA SER A 193 -1.73 3.99 -22.55
C SER A 193 -0.75 4.71 -21.62
N LEU A 194 -0.36 4.07 -20.51
CA LEU A 194 0.66 4.61 -19.60
C LEU A 194 1.98 4.90 -20.34
N GLU A 195 2.38 4.00 -21.25
CA GLU A 195 3.59 4.13 -22.05
C GLU A 195 3.52 5.35 -22.98
N ASP A 196 2.42 5.49 -23.73
CA ASP A 196 2.27 6.60 -24.69
C ASP A 196 2.17 7.94 -23.95
N PHE A 197 1.44 7.99 -22.83
CA PHE A 197 1.36 9.17 -22.00
C PHE A 197 2.74 9.60 -21.47
N ALA A 198 3.49 8.67 -20.89
CA ALA A 198 4.81 8.97 -20.34
C ALA A 198 5.79 9.44 -21.41
N ARG A 199 5.79 8.80 -22.59
CA ARG A 199 6.62 9.19 -23.73
C ARG A 199 6.26 10.59 -24.24
N ASP A 200 4.98 10.82 -24.54
CA ASP A 200 4.49 12.09 -25.09
C ASP A 200 4.71 13.24 -24.09
N TYR A 201 4.60 12.99 -22.78
CA TYR A 201 4.90 13.98 -21.75
C TYR A 201 6.39 14.37 -21.75
N LEU A 202 7.30 13.38 -21.79
CA LEU A 202 8.74 13.63 -21.85
C LEU A 202 9.13 14.38 -23.12
N ASP A 203 8.51 14.05 -24.25
CA ASP A 203 8.73 14.76 -25.52
C ASP A 203 8.21 16.21 -25.45
N ALA A 204 7.02 16.43 -24.89
CA ALA A 204 6.40 17.75 -24.77
C ALA A 204 7.18 18.70 -23.85
N ARG A 205 7.71 18.19 -22.72
CA ARG A 205 8.53 18.99 -21.80
C ARG A 205 10.01 19.06 -22.18
N ALA A 206 10.42 18.30 -23.20
CA ALA A 206 11.79 17.92 -23.48
C ALA A 206 12.42 17.12 -22.33
N GLN A 207 12.85 15.90 -22.64
CA GLN A 207 13.32 14.91 -21.67
C GLN A 207 14.43 15.43 -20.72
N ASP A 208 15.28 16.35 -21.17
CA ASP A 208 16.35 16.96 -20.36
C ASP A 208 15.85 17.93 -19.28
N ASN A 209 14.61 18.43 -19.40
CA ASN A 209 14.00 19.33 -18.41
C ASN A 209 13.20 18.57 -17.34
N VAL A 210 12.99 17.27 -17.52
CA VAL A 210 12.27 16.42 -16.58
C VAL A 210 13.29 15.67 -15.74
N ALA A 211 13.30 15.96 -14.45
CA ALA A 211 14.16 15.29 -13.48
C ALA A 211 13.73 13.84 -13.27
N GLN A 212 12.43 13.66 -13.06
CA GLN A 212 11.82 12.37 -12.78
C GLN A 212 10.35 12.39 -13.20
N LEU A 213 9.85 11.26 -13.69
CA LEU A 213 8.43 10.98 -13.84
C LEU A 213 8.12 9.72 -13.02
N ALA A 214 7.14 9.78 -12.13
CA ALA A 214 6.86 8.67 -11.23
C ALA A 214 5.36 8.51 -10.97
N ILE A 215 4.95 7.28 -10.66
CA ILE A 215 3.58 6.95 -10.24
C ILE A 215 3.55 6.59 -8.76
N GLN A 216 2.49 6.95 -8.05
CA GLN A 216 2.30 6.46 -6.67
C GLN A 216 1.89 4.99 -6.70
N ARG A 217 2.61 4.10 -5.99
CA ARG A 217 2.35 2.64 -6.01
C ARG A 217 0.89 2.29 -5.72
N GLN A 218 0.35 2.87 -4.66
CA GLN A 218 -1.02 2.61 -4.20
C GLN A 218 -2.10 3.03 -5.23
N SER A 219 -1.77 3.92 -6.17
CA SER A 219 -2.73 4.37 -7.19
C SER A 219 -3.14 3.26 -8.16
N LEU A 220 -2.29 2.26 -8.35
CA LEU A 220 -2.61 1.09 -9.17
C LEU A 220 -3.71 0.22 -8.54
N GLU A 221 -3.96 0.38 -7.23
CA GLU A 221 -4.97 -0.37 -6.48
C GLU A 221 -6.29 0.37 -6.30
N THR A 222 -6.38 1.66 -6.66
CA THR A 222 -7.50 2.52 -6.24
C THR A 222 -8.35 3.06 -7.39
N GLY A 223 -7.99 2.83 -8.66
CA GLY A 223 -8.80 3.29 -9.79
C GLY A 223 -8.50 4.70 -10.29
N ALA A 224 -7.62 5.43 -9.61
CA ALA A 224 -7.07 6.68 -10.13
C ALA A 224 -5.54 6.60 -10.10
N LEU A 225 -4.90 6.98 -11.20
CA LEU A 225 -3.47 6.92 -11.38
C LEU A 225 -2.84 8.29 -11.10
N HIS A 226 -2.16 8.40 -9.96
CA HIS A 226 -1.42 9.61 -9.60
C HIS A 226 -0.02 9.57 -10.19
N ILE A 227 0.22 10.46 -11.14
CA ILE A 227 1.51 10.64 -11.81
C ILE A 227 2.08 11.99 -11.37
N THR A 228 3.33 12.01 -10.93
CA THR A 228 4.05 13.23 -10.60
C THR A 228 5.26 13.37 -11.50
N ALA A 229 5.40 14.54 -12.11
CA ALA A 229 6.60 14.93 -12.81
C ALA A 229 7.39 15.95 -12.00
N HIS A 230 8.68 15.69 -11.82
CA HIS A 230 9.60 16.62 -11.22
C HIS A 230 10.25 17.42 -12.34
N THR A 231 9.88 18.69 -12.46
CA THR A 231 10.38 19.61 -13.48
C THR A 231 10.73 20.95 -12.85
N ALA A 232 11.73 21.63 -13.42
CA ALA A 232 12.18 22.93 -12.93
C ALA A 232 11.20 24.09 -13.26
N ALA A 233 10.27 23.86 -14.19
CA ALA A 233 9.40 24.91 -14.73
C ALA A 233 7.95 24.78 -14.22
N HIS A 234 7.36 25.90 -13.78
CA HIS A 234 5.91 26.03 -13.56
C HIS A 234 5.30 26.71 -14.79
N GLU A 235 5.50 26.11 -15.95
CA GLU A 235 4.80 26.53 -17.17
C GLU A 235 3.39 25.93 -17.18
N GLU A 236 2.54 26.42 -18.09
CA GLU A 236 1.25 25.78 -18.36
C GLU A 236 1.44 24.29 -18.66
N LEU A 237 0.54 23.45 -18.15
CA LEU A 237 0.59 22.00 -18.38
C LEU A 237 0.46 21.71 -19.87
N PRO A 238 1.25 20.77 -20.42
CA PRO A 238 1.19 20.45 -21.84
C PRO A 238 -0.13 19.76 -22.21
N ASP A 239 -0.54 19.87 -23.47
CA ASP A 239 -1.82 19.33 -23.97
C ASP A 239 -2.00 17.84 -23.65
N ILE A 240 -0.91 17.07 -23.67
CA ILE A 240 -0.91 15.65 -23.29
C ILE A 240 -1.49 15.40 -21.88
N VAL A 241 -1.29 16.32 -20.94
CA VAL A 241 -1.85 16.26 -19.59
C VAL A 241 -3.29 16.77 -19.58
N THR A 242 -3.56 17.92 -20.21
CA THR A 242 -4.87 18.57 -20.11
C THR A 242 -5.96 17.94 -20.97
N GLU A 243 -5.59 17.24 -22.04
CA GLU A 243 -6.52 16.56 -22.96
C GLU A 243 -6.69 15.07 -22.64
N THR A 244 -5.90 14.49 -21.72
CA THR A 244 -6.03 13.08 -21.35
C THR A 244 -6.90 12.95 -20.12
N ASP A 245 -8.07 12.31 -20.26
CA ASP A 245 -8.99 12.09 -19.16
C ASP A 245 -8.59 10.85 -18.33
N ALA A 246 -8.11 9.80 -19.00
CA ALA A 246 -7.83 8.52 -18.37
C ALA A 246 -6.62 7.79 -18.95
N ILE A 247 -5.97 7.00 -18.09
CA ILE A 247 -4.85 6.13 -18.45
C ILE A 247 -5.32 4.68 -18.51
N THR A 248 -4.88 3.96 -19.54
CA THR A 248 -5.06 2.52 -19.67
C THR A 248 -3.76 1.79 -19.34
N TYR A 249 -3.85 0.76 -18.49
CA TYR A 249 -2.70 -0.03 -18.08
C TYR A 249 -3.13 -1.44 -17.67
N HIS A 250 -2.52 -2.48 -18.28
CA HIS A 250 -2.91 -3.89 -18.13
C HIS A 250 -4.42 -4.12 -18.24
N ASP A 251 -5.07 -3.59 -19.28
CA ASP A 251 -6.52 -3.68 -19.52
C ASP A 251 -7.42 -3.05 -18.44
N HIS A 252 -6.85 -2.24 -17.54
CA HIS A 252 -7.58 -1.48 -16.54
C HIS A 252 -7.58 0.01 -16.90
N ARG A 253 -8.71 0.68 -16.63
CA ARG A 253 -8.89 2.13 -16.80
C ARG A 253 -8.69 2.85 -15.47
N TYR A 254 -7.87 3.89 -15.49
CA TYR A 254 -7.58 4.76 -14.34
C TYR A 254 -7.92 6.22 -14.65
N ASP A 255 -8.55 6.92 -13.71
CA ASP A 255 -8.65 8.39 -13.76
C ASP A 255 -7.25 9.01 -13.69
N LEU A 256 -6.90 9.93 -14.60
CA LEU A 256 -5.59 10.60 -14.55
C LEU A 256 -5.60 11.68 -13.47
N HIS A 257 -4.67 11.58 -12.52
CA HIS A 257 -4.32 12.67 -11.62
C HIS A 257 -2.85 13.03 -11.84
N PHE A 258 -2.59 14.25 -12.29
CA PHE A 258 -1.25 14.69 -12.64
C PHE A 258 -0.82 15.90 -11.83
N ASP A 259 0.44 15.91 -11.39
CA ASP A 259 1.04 17.04 -10.69
C ASP A 259 2.49 17.30 -11.16
N GLU A 260 2.88 18.57 -11.20
CA GLU A 260 4.27 18.99 -11.45
C GLU A 260 4.87 19.53 -10.15
N ASP A 261 5.81 18.77 -9.56
CA ASP A 261 6.41 19.12 -8.28
C ASP A 261 7.88 19.54 -8.44
N PRO A 262 8.20 20.85 -8.30
CA PRO A 262 9.56 21.37 -8.41
C PRO A 262 10.45 21.05 -7.21
N SER A 263 9.88 20.57 -6.10
CA SER A 263 10.56 20.42 -4.80
C SER A 263 11.58 19.28 -4.77
N GLY A 264 11.74 18.62 -5.91
CA GLY A 264 12.66 17.53 -6.14
C GLY A 264 11.99 16.17 -5.95
N PRO A 265 12.56 15.13 -6.56
CA PRO A 265 12.02 13.80 -6.45
C PRO A 265 12.13 13.27 -5.01
N HIS A 266 11.03 12.70 -4.55
CA HIS A 266 10.94 12.00 -3.28
C HIS A 266 10.77 10.51 -3.55
N GLU A 267 11.65 9.67 -3.02
CA GLU A 267 11.63 8.22 -3.29
C GLU A 267 10.46 7.48 -2.62
N ASN A 268 9.78 8.11 -1.66
CA ASN A 268 8.81 7.41 -0.83
C ASN A 268 7.59 6.96 -1.65
N HIS A 269 7.38 5.63 -1.69
CA HIS A 269 6.19 4.96 -2.22
C HIS A 269 5.85 5.20 -3.70
N ARG A 270 6.85 5.52 -4.53
CA ARG A 270 6.65 5.75 -5.96
C ARG A 270 7.32 4.65 -6.79
N ILE A 271 6.81 4.44 -8.01
CA ILE A 271 7.51 3.70 -9.07
C ILE A 271 8.01 4.77 -10.03
N THR A 272 9.32 4.88 -10.15
CA THR A 272 9.96 5.77 -11.11
C THR A 272 9.77 5.22 -12.51
N LEU A 273 9.00 5.92 -13.33
CA LEU A 273 8.86 5.61 -14.76
C LEU A 273 10.09 6.08 -15.53
N TYR A 274 10.61 7.25 -15.18
CA TYR A 274 11.80 7.84 -15.79
C TYR A 274 12.56 8.68 -14.78
N ALA A 275 13.89 8.66 -14.83
CA ALA A 275 14.76 9.58 -14.11
C ALA A 275 15.98 9.96 -14.97
N SER A 276 16.30 11.25 -15.02
CA SER A 276 17.46 11.73 -15.76
C SER A 276 18.77 11.31 -15.07
N ASP A 277 19.73 10.81 -15.85
CA ASP A 277 21.09 10.49 -15.40
C ASP A 277 21.96 11.74 -15.16
N THR A 278 21.45 12.92 -15.53
CA THR A 278 22.16 14.20 -15.39
C THR A 278 22.02 14.82 -14.00
N ILE A 279 21.10 14.31 -13.16
CA ILE A 279 20.83 14.87 -11.84
C ILE A 279 21.70 14.20 -10.79
N THR A 280 22.48 15.02 -10.07
CA THR A 280 23.38 14.55 -9.03
C THR A 280 22.59 13.98 -7.84
N GLY A 281 22.81 12.71 -7.51
CA GLY A 281 22.20 12.05 -6.35
C GLY A 281 21.03 11.12 -6.67
N MET A 282 20.71 10.88 -7.94
CA MET A 282 19.83 9.81 -8.39
C MET A 282 20.52 8.94 -9.43
N ASP A 283 20.19 7.65 -9.42
CA ASP A 283 20.50 6.76 -10.53
C ASP A 283 19.51 7.02 -11.69
N GLY A 284 20.04 7.18 -12.90
CA GLY A 284 19.21 7.38 -14.08
C GLY A 284 18.35 6.14 -14.35
N VAL A 285 17.07 6.36 -14.65
CA VAL A 285 16.11 5.30 -14.98
C VAL A 285 15.57 5.57 -16.38
N PRO A 286 15.96 4.79 -17.40
CA PRO A 286 15.37 4.86 -18.72
C PRO A 286 13.87 4.53 -18.67
N LEU A 287 13.06 5.19 -19.49
CA LEU A 287 11.60 4.99 -19.49
C LEU A 287 11.19 3.51 -19.60
N LYS A 288 11.91 2.75 -20.44
CA LYS A 288 11.65 1.32 -20.63
C LYS A 288 11.84 0.50 -19.35
N GLU A 289 12.85 0.82 -18.55
CA GLU A 289 13.13 0.11 -17.30
C GLU A 289 12.11 0.49 -16.23
N GLY A 290 11.73 1.77 -16.15
CA GLY A 290 10.69 2.22 -15.23
C GLY A 290 9.31 1.64 -15.55
N LEU A 291 8.95 1.52 -16.83
CA LEU A 291 7.73 0.82 -17.25
C LEU A 291 7.78 -0.67 -16.88
N SER A 292 8.93 -1.34 -17.04
CA SER A 292 9.08 -2.74 -16.60
C SER A 292 8.91 -2.89 -15.08
N ALA A 293 9.41 -1.95 -14.29
CA ALA A 293 9.22 -1.96 -12.84
C ALA A 293 7.73 -1.75 -12.46
N ALA A 294 7.02 -0.90 -13.21
CA ALA A 294 5.58 -0.76 -13.06
C ALA A 294 4.84 -2.04 -13.47
N ASP A 295 5.31 -2.77 -14.48
CA ASP A 295 4.68 -4.01 -14.97
C ASP A 295 4.81 -5.11 -13.92
N ASP A 296 6.00 -5.23 -13.32
CA ASP A 296 6.24 -6.21 -12.26
C ASP A 296 5.38 -5.91 -11.03
N HIS A 297 5.28 -4.64 -10.62
CA HIS A 297 4.40 -4.27 -9.52
C HIS A 297 2.92 -4.54 -9.82
N MET A 298 2.46 -4.24 -11.05
CA MET A 298 1.07 -4.50 -11.43
C MET A 298 0.76 -5.99 -11.48
N ARG A 299 1.72 -6.83 -11.87
CA ARG A 299 1.59 -8.29 -11.80
C ARG A 299 1.35 -8.75 -10.36
N ASP A 300 2.14 -8.27 -9.41
CA ASP A 300 1.96 -8.58 -7.99
C ASP A 300 0.58 -8.14 -7.48
N VAL A 301 0.09 -6.99 -7.95
CA VAL A 301 -1.25 -6.48 -7.59
C VAL A 301 -2.35 -7.38 -8.16
N LEU A 302 -2.23 -7.81 -9.41
CA LEU A 302 -3.22 -8.68 -10.08
C LEU A 302 -3.24 -10.11 -9.54
N GLU A 303 -2.13 -10.60 -8.97
CA GLU A 303 -2.04 -11.92 -8.34
C GLU A 303 -2.71 -11.96 -6.95
N ARG A 304 -3.05 -10.80 -6.35
CA ARG A 304 -3.74 -10.75 -5.05
C ARG A 304 -5.22 -11.10 -5.20
N GLU A 305 -5.78 -11.81 -4.22
CA GLU A 305 -7.20 -12.24 -4.22
C GLU A 305 -8.22 -11.08 -4.16
N LYS A 306 -7.80 -9.85 -3.89
CA LYS A 306 -8.70 -8.70 -3.83
C LYS A 306 -8.94 -8.13 -5.23
N PRO A 307 -10.20 -8.09 -5.71
CA PRO A 307 -10.50 -7.48 -7.00
C PRO A 307 -10.21 -5.98 -6.98
N LEU A 308 -9.59 -5.50 -8.05
CA LEU A 308 -9.32 -4.08 -8.22
C LEU A 308 -10.64 -3.29 -8.35
N PRO A 309 -10.74 -2.09 -7.76
CA PRO A 309 -11.91 -1.22 -7.90
C PRO A 309 -12.00 -0.56 -9.29
N THR A 310 -10.96 -0.71 -10.13
CA THR A 310 -10.90 -0.21 -11.51
C THR A 310 -11.92 -0.89 -12.41
N ARG A 311 -12.35 -0.17 -13.46
CA ARG A 311 -13.12 -0.78 -14.56
C ARG A 311 -12.14 -1.54 -15.48
N GLN A 312 -12.35 -2.85 -15.63
CA GLN A 312 -11.76 -3.59 -16.74
C GLN A 312 -12.33 -3.04 -18.05
N ILE A 313 -11.45 -2.88 -19.03
CA ILE A 313 -11.81 -2.47 -20.38
C ILE A 313 -12.05 -3.75 -21.18
N ASP A 314 -13.27 -3.91 -21.70
CA ASP A 314 -13.64 -4.98 -22.65
C ASP A 314 -13.05 -4.73 -24.06
#